data_AF-A0A1I2FL61-F1
#
_entry.id   AF-A0A1I2FL61-F1
#
_cell.length_a   1.000
_cell.length_b   1.000
_cell.length_c   1.000
_cell.angle_alpha   90.00
_cell.angle_beta   90.00
_cell.angle_gamma   90.00
#
_symmetry.space_group_name_H-M   'P 1'
#
loop_
_entity.id
_entity.type
_entity.pdbx_description
1 polymer ?
#
loop_
_entity_poly.entity_id
_entity_poly.type
_entity_poly.pdbx_seq_one_letter_code
_entity_poly.pdbx_strand_id
1 'polypeptide(L)'
;MTADLGRLDVIHPRSVWPHEAADFTPWLLANVDVLSDLLGMDLELEAAEHPVGGFSLDLLGRDRVTGRAVIVENQLEGSDHAHLGQILTYAAGTDPTTIVWITTGFRDEHRAALDWLNERTDEDTRFFGVEIIVVRIGDSAPAPNFKLVAQPNDWGKHVRAGTSSSAVSERVQIRRAFWEVTLNRIRERHPHWTAARTTGQDFCDVSTGVSGVRFSMSWIRAGLVQQIWFGDQDPTVNEHRFAAVMARRAEFEAVLGEAPAWDNMDGMKATKIVLTSPFMSINDRDQWPAMAEWLIETQERFRRALDAIGGIPA
;
A
#
# COMPACT_ATOMS: atom_id res chain seq x y z
N MET A 1 -38.89 4.64 -3.27
CA MET A 1 -38.28 5.97 -3.03
C MET A 1 -37.06 6.07 -3.93
N THR A 2 -37.03 7.05 -4.84
CA THR A 2 -35.82 7.37 -5.60
C THR A 2 -34.87 8.14 -4.69
N ALA A 3 -33.63 7.66 -4.54
CA ALA A 3 -32.61 8.37 -3.78
C ALA A 3 -32.34 9.72 -4.45
N ASP A 4 -32.33 10.79 -3.66
CA ASP A 4 -31.92 12.12 -4.11
C ASP A 4 -30.39 12.18 -4.06
N LEU A 5 -29.75 12.38 -5.21
CA LEU A 5 -28.30 12.35 -5.37
C LEU A 5 -27.83 13.67 -5.97
N GLY A 6 -26.90 14.33 -5.26
CA GLY A 6 -26.24 15.53 -5.75
C GLY A 6 -25.44 15.28 -7.02
N ARG A 7 -25.26 16.32 -7.83
CA ARG A 7 -24.39 16.31 -9.01
C ARG A 7 -23.03 16.89 -8.65
N LEU A 8 -21.99 16.35 -9.28
CA LEU A 8 -20.63 16.82 -9.12
C LEU A 8 -20.37 17.89 -10.17
N ASP A 9 -19.96 19.06 -9.72
CA ASP A 9 -19.56 20.20 -10.55
C ASP A 9 -18.03 20.31 -10.55
N VAL A 10 -17.45 20.43 -11.73
CA VAL A 10 -16.00 20.63 -11.90
C VAL A 10 -15.71 22.12 -11.94
N ILE A 11 -14.84 22.58 -11.06
CA ILE A 11 -14.42 23.97 -10.91
C ILE A 11 -13.00 24.11 -11.46
N HIS A 12 -12.73 25.22 -12.17
CA HIS A 12 -11.37 25.53 -12.61
C HIS A 12 -10.44 25.73 -11.40
N PRO A 13 -9.29 25.05 -11.30
CA PRO A 13 -8.41 25.12 -10.12
C PRO A 13 -7.97 26.54 -9.74
N ARG A 14 -7.71 27.42 -10.73
CA ARG A 14 -7.39 28.84 -10.47
C ARG A 14 -8.50 29.66 -9.79
N SER A 15 -9.72 29.13 -9.73
CA SER A 15 -10.81 29.73 -8.93
C SER A 15 -10.56 29.59 -7.43
N VAL A 16 -9.78 28.57 -7.03
CA VAL A 16 -9.43 28.25 -5.64
C VAL A 16 -8.00 28.71 -5.34
N TRP A 17 -7.08 28.47 -6.26
CA TRP A 17 -5.66 28.87 -6.15
C TRP A 17 -5.29 29.80 -7.32
N PRO A 18 -5.53 31.12 -7.19
CA PRO A 18 -5.26 32.08 -8.26
C PRO A 18 -3.81 32.03 -8.79
N HIS A 19 -2.84 31.88 -7.88
CA HIS A 19 -1.42 31.80 -8.17
C HIS A 19 -0.84 30.51 -7.63
N GLU A 20 0.00 29.89 -8.42
CA GLU A 20 0.52 28.58 -8.09
C GLU A 20 1.50 28.61 -6.92
N ALA A 21 2.59 29.38 -7.06
CA ALA A 21 3.62 29.54 -6.03
C ALA A 21 3.08 30.14 -4.72
N ALA A 22 2.11 31.06 -4.80
CA ALA A 22 1.60 31.76 -3.62
C ALA A 22 0.40 31.08 -2.95
N ASP A 23 -0.38 30.27 -3.68
CA ASP A 23 -1.61 29.66 -3.17
C ASP A 23 -1.56 28.12 -3.19
N PHE A 24 -1.24 27.49 -4.34
CA PHE A 24 -1.28 26.03 -4.46
C PHE A 24 -0.09 25.35 -3.78
N THR A 25 1.13 25.81 -4.04
CA THR A 25 2.35 25.23 -3.45
C THR A 25 2.32 25.23 -1.92
N PRO A 26 1.97 26.35 -1.23
CA PRO A 26 1.89 26.36 0.24
C PRO A 26 0.72 25.52 0.77
N TRP A 27 -0.39 25.45 0.03
CA TRP A 27 -1.50 24.57 0.39
C TRP A 27 -1.07 23.10 0.32
N LEU A 28 -0.40 22.68 -0.75
CA LEU A 28 0.06 21.30 -0.91
C LEU A 28 1.12 20.92 0.14
N LEU A 29 2.03 21.84 0.48
CA LEU A 29 2.98 21.67 1.58
C LEU A 29 2.27 21.36 2.91
N ALA A 30 1.17 22.06 3.20
CA ALA A 30 0.39 21.89 4.42
C ALA A 30 -0.58 20.69 4.38
N ASN A 31 -0.87 20.13 3.20
CA ASN A 31 -1.84 19.05 2.96
C ASN A 31 -1.21 17.88 2.19
N VAL A 32 0.02 17.51 2.58
CA VAL A 32 0.78 16.40 1.98
C VAL A 32 0.08 15.04 2.13
N ASP A 33 -0.84 14.91 3.09
CA ASP A 33 -1.65 13.73 3.34
C ASP A 33 -2.43 13.31 2.08
N VAL A 34 -2.94 14.27 1.30
CA VAL A 34 -3.67 13.99 0.07
C VAL A 34 -2.80 13.27 -0.97
N LEU A 35 -1.53 13.68 -1.07
CA LEU A 35 -0.56 13.04 -1.97
C LEU A 35 -0.07 11.70 -1.41
N SER A 36 0.13 11.63 -0.09
CA SER A 36 0.53 10.41 0.63
C SER A 36 -0.49 9.28 0.43
N ASP A 37 -1.78 9.58 0.63
CA ASP A 37 -2.88 8.65 0.44
C ASP A 37 -3.01 8.18 -1.02
N LEU A 38 -2.82 9.11 -1.97
CA LEU A 38 -2.89 8.79 -3.39
C LEU A 38 -1.77 7.83 -3.82
N LEU A 39 -0.54 8.11 -3.38
CA LEU A 39 0.65 7.34 -3.78
C LEU A 39 0.85 6.09 -2.92
N GLY A 40 0.18 5.98 -1.77
CA GLY A 40 0.39 4.90 -0.82
C GLY A 40 1.77 4.97 -0.17
N MET A 41 2.27 6.19 0.09
CA MET A 41 3.59 6.47 0.65
C MET A 41 3.45 7.40 1.85
N ASP A 42 4.32 7.27 2.85
CA ASP A 42 4.35 8.18 4.00
C ASP A 42 5.29 9.35 3.70
N LEU A 43 4.73 10.46 3.18
CA LEU A 43 5.52 11.60 2.71
C LEU A 43 5.56 12.72 3.75
N GLU A 44 6.72 13.38 3.83
CA GLU A 44 6.91 14.62 4.58
C GLU A 44 7.53 15.67 3.65
N LEU A 45 6.81 16.75 3.36
CA LEU A 45 7.34 17.87 2.61
C LEU A 45 7.98 18.88 3.57
N GLU A 46 9.24 19.23 3.33
CA GLU A 46 10.09 20.00 4.24
C GLU A 46 10.22 21.47 3.83
N ALA A 47 10.20 21.74 2.52
CA ALA A 47 10.41 23.08 1.98
C ALA A 47 9.57 23.30 0.72
N ALA A 48 9.08 24.54 0.58
CA ALA A 48 8.59 25.09 -0.67
C ALA A 48 9.65 26.00 -1.30
N GLU A 49 9.62 26.16 -2.62
CA GLU A 49 10.52 27.03 -3.39
C GLU A 49 12.01 26.76 -3.07
N HIS A 50 12.41 25.48 -3.08
CA HIS A 50 13.76 25.06 -2.75
C HIS A 50 14.75 25.43 -3.85
N PRO A 51 15.83 26.18 -3.57
CA PRO A 51 16.77 26.61 -4.59
C PRO A 51 17.63 25.46 -5.11
N VAL A 52 17.62 25.25 -6.43
CA VAL A 52 18.49 24.29 -7.13
C VAL A 52 19.30 25.06 -8.18
N GLY A 53 20.50 25.48 -7.78
CA GLY A 53 21.33 26.36 -8.60
C GLY A 53 20.68 27.74 -8.81
N GLY A 54 20.36 28.09 -10.05
CA GLY A 54 19.67 29.34 -10.41
C GLY A 54 18.14 29.22 -10.52
N PHE A 55 17.58 28.05 -10.21
CA PHE A 55 16.16 27.73 -10.32
C PHE A 55 15.56 27.39 -8.95
N SER A 56 14.25 27.24 -8.90
CA SER A 56 13.49 26.94 -7.68
C SER A 56 12.57 25.75 -7.93
N LEU A 57 12.79 24.67 -7.18
CA LEU A 57 11.92 23.50 -7.12
C LEU A 57 10.71 23.82 -6.25
N ASP A 58 9.50 23.48 -6.70
CA ASP A 58 8.29 23.84 -5.97
C ASP A 58 8.25 23.25 -4.56
N LEU A 59 8.48 21.94 -4.42
CA LEU A 59 8.49 21.27 -3.12
C LEU A 59 9.59 20.21 -3.03
N LEU A 60 10.28 20.22 -1.89
CA LEU A 60 11.25 19.21 -1.49
C LEU A 60 10.79 18.55 -0.18
N GLY A 61 10.94 17.24 -0.11
CA GLY A 61 10.59 16.44 1.05
C GLY A 61 11.30 15.09 1.09
N ARG A 62 10.74 14.18 1.88
CA ARG A 62 11.23 12.82 2.08
C ARG A 62 10.10 11.82 2.27
N ASP A 63 10.39 10.57 1.97
CA ASP A 63 9.61 9.43 2.45
C ASP A 63 10.03 9.12 3.89
N ARG A 64 9.11 9.16 4.86
CA ARG A 64 9.40 8.93 6.29
C ARG A 64 9.87 7.51 6.59
N VAL A 65 9.47 6.53 5.77
CA VAL A 65 9.85 5.12 5.96
C VAL A 65 11.29 4.90 5.54
N THR A 66 11.70 5.49 4.41
CA THR A 66 13.03 5.24 3.81
C THR A 66 14.05 6.35 4.06
N GLY A 67 13.60 7.54 4.45
CA GLY A 67 14.39 8.76 4.60
C GLY A 67 14.87 9.39 3.28
N ARG A 68 14.46 8.82 2.14
CA ARG A 68 14.95 9.20 0.81
C ARG A 68 14.20 10.43 0.28
N ALA A 69 14.89 11.22 -0.54
CA ALA A 69 14.37 12.49 -1.07
C ALA A 69 13.18 12.30 -2.02
N VAL A 70 12.21 13.20 -1.87
CA VAL A 70 11.00 13.33 -2.68
C VAL A 70 10.96 14.75 -3.23
N ILE A 71 10.73 14.90 -4.53
CA ILE A 71 10.49 16.22 -5.14
C ILE A 71 9.09 16.24 -5.76
N VAL A 72 8.44 17.39 -5.69
CA VAL A 72 7.16 17.64 -6.36
C VAL A 72 7.29 18.91 -7.18
N GLU A 73 6.94 18.82 -8.45
CA GLU A 73 6.71 19.96 -9.33
C GLU A 73 5.22 20.04 -9.60
N ASN A 74 4.62 21.21 -9.38
CA ASN A 74 3.22 21.43 -9.70
C ASN A 74 3.06 22.36 -10.92
N GLN A 75 1.87 22.33 -11.50
CA GLN A 75 1.39 23.31 -12.47
C GLN A 75 -0.14 23.35 -12.44
N LEU A 76 -0.76 24.53 -12.42
CA LEU A 76 -2.22 24.69 -12.53
C LEU A 76 -2.70 24.84 -14.00
N GLU A 77 -1.84 24.47 -14.94
CA GLU A 77 -2.14 24.36 -16.38
C GLU A 77 -1.88 22.93 -16.86
N GLY A 78 -2.26 22.64 -18.10
CA GLY A 78 -1.94 21.36 -18.74
C GLY A 78 -0.45 21.22 -19.02
N SER A 79 0.04 19.99 -18.99
CA SER A 79 1.48 19.71 -19.10
C SER A 79 2.20 20.34 -20.32
N ASP A 80 3.40 20.83 -20.07
CA ASP A 80 4.31 21.42 -21.06
C ASP A 80 5.75 20.88 -20.96
N HIS A 81 6.58 21.25 -21.95
CA HIS A 81 7.98 20.84 -22.00
C HIS A 81 8.87 21.57 -20.98
N ALA A 82 8.44 22.75 -20.52
CA ALA A 82 9.24 23.58 -19.60
C ALA A 82 9.32 22.88 -18.24
N HIS A 83 8.18 22.48 -17.68
CA HIS A 83 8.11 21.77 -16.40
C HIS A 83 8.76 20.39 -16.51
N LEU A 84 8.59 19.67 -17.62
CA LEU A 84 9.32 18.40 -17.82
C LEU A 84 10.84 18.60 -17.77
N GLY A 85 11.36 19.65 -18.41
CA GLY A 85 12.78 20.00 -18.36
C GLY A 85 13.25 20.39 -16.95
N GLN A 86 12.42 21.16 -16.21
CA GLN A 86 12.67 21.52 -14.81
C GLN A 86 12.77 20.29 -13.93
N ILE A 87 11.79 19.38 -14.00
CA ILE A 87 11.77 18.12 -13.25
C ILE A 87 13.06 17.32 -13.43
N LEU A 88 13.51 17.15 -14.68
CA LEU A 88 14.74 16.41 -14.96
C LEU A 88 15.98 17.12 -14.39
N THR A 89 16.01 18.45 -14.47
CA THR A 89 17.10 19.26 -13.93
C THR A 89 17.14 19.20 -12.40
N TYR A 90 15.99 19.27 -11.74
CA TYR A 90 15.87 19.16 -10.29
C TYR A 90 16.22 17.78 -9.79
N ALA A 91 15.77 16.73 -10.48
CA ALA A 91 16.15 15.35 -10.15
C ALA A 91 17.67 15.18 -10.20
N ALA A 92 18.35 15.71 -11.22
CA ALA A 92 19.81 15.66 -11.32
C ALA A 92 20.54 16.45 -10.22
N GLY A 93 19.93 17.52 -9.69
CA GLY A 93 20.51 18.36 -8.65
C GLY A 93 20.23 17.91 -7.21
N THR A 94 19.21 17.08 -7.00
CA THR A 94 18.72 16.70 -5.65
C THR A 94 18.75 15.20 -5.37
N ASP A 95 19.07 14.37 -6.37
CA ASP A 95 19.14 12.91 -6.29
C ASP A 95 17.92 12.24 -5.60
N PRO A 96 16.68 12.57 -6.00
CA PRO A 96 15.49 12.04 -5.36
C PRO A 96 15.15 10.63 -5.85
N THR A 97 14.59 9.83 -4.96
CA THR A 97 14.03 8.52 -5.34
C THR A 97 12.57 8.61 -5.77
N THR A 98 11.89 9.72 -5.49
CA THR A 98 10.50 9.91 -5.87
C THR A 98 10.29 11.32 -6.42
N ILE A 99 9.73 11.38 -7.62
CA ILE A 99 9.50 12.57 -8.42
C ILE A 99 8.03 12.60 -8.76
N VAL A 100 7.33 13.65 -8.36
CA VAL A 100 5.90 13.80 -8.61
C VAL A 100 5.68 15.04 -9.47
N TRP A 101 4.96 14.88 -10.58
CA TRP A 101 4.52 15.98 -11.43
C TRP A 101 3.00 16.12 -11.36
N ILE A 102 2.52 17.26 -10.87
CA ILE A 102 1.10 17.54 -10.70
C ILE A 102 0.65 18.56 -11.75
N THR A 103 -0.42 18.29 -12.48
CA THR A 103 -0.96 19.18 -13.53
C THR A 103 -2.48 19.09 -13.60
N THR A 104 -3.16 20.03 -14.27
CA THR A 104 -4.60 19.90 -14.53
C THR A 104 -4.92 18.90 -15.64
N GLY A 105 -3.93 18.48 -16.42
CA GLY A 105 -4.08 17.44 -17.43
C GLY A 105 -2.76 17.10 -18.15
N PHE A 106 -2.53 15.81 -18.38
CA PHE A 106 -1.37 15.38 -19.15
C PHE A 106 -1.66 15.33 -20.65
N ARG A 107 -0.70 15.82 -21.45
CA ARG A 107 -0.62 15.48 -22.86
C ARG A 107 -0.12 14.05 -22.98
N ASP A 108 -0.58 13.34 -24.00
CA ASP A 108 -0.19 11.94 -24.22
C ASP A 108 1.34 11.79 -24.32
N GLU A 109 2.02 12.76 -24.94
CA GLU A 109 3.48 12.76 -25.08
C GLU A 109 4.22 12.91 -23.75
N HIS A 110 3.73 13.77 -22.85
CA HIS A 110 4.34 13.97 -21.53
C HIS A 110 4.08 12.79 -20.60
N ARG A 111 2.87 12.22 -20.65
CA ARG A 111 2.58 10.96 -19.98
C ARG A 111 3.52 9.85 -20.47
N ALA A 112 3.64 9.69 -21.79
CA ALA A 112 4.55 8.71 -22.39
C ALA A 112 6.02 8.97 -22.01
N ALA A 113 6.42 10.23 -21.85
CA ALA A 113 7.75 10.58 -21.36
C ALA A 113 7.98 10.12 -19.91
N LEU A 114 7.00 10.31 -19.01
CA LEU A 114 7.08 9.78 -17.64
C LEU A 114 7.14 8.25 -17.61
N ASP A 115 6.34 7.59 -18.46
CA ASP A 115 6.38 6.14 -18.61
C ASP A 115 7.76 5.67 -19.12
N TRP A 116 8.30 6.34 -20.13
CA TRP A 116 9.65 6.08 -20.66
C TRP A 116 10.73 6.33 -19.61
N LEU A 117 10.65 7.41 -18.83
CA LEU A 117 11.60 7.69 -17.74
C LEU A 117 11.57 6.57 -16.72
N ASN A 118 10.37 6.16 -16.30
CA ASN A 118 10.22 5.00 -15.45
C ASN A 118 10.85 3.75 -16.08
N GLU A 119 10.69 3.47 -17.37
CA GLU A 119 11.36 2.31 -18.00
C GLU A 119 12.89 2.40 -18.07
N ARG A 120 13.47 3.59 -17.92
CA ARG A 120 14.87 3.88 -18.26
C ARG A 120 15.76 4.25 -17.09
N THR A 121 15.20 4.66 -15.96
CA THR A 121 15.93 4.92 -14.71
C THR A 121 16.08 3.65 -13.85
N ASP A 122 16.84 3.74 -12.76
CA ASP A 122 17.01 2.65 -11.80
C ASP A 122 15.72 2.32 -11.01
N GLU A 123 15.77 1.24 -10.23
CA GLU A 123 14.64 0.70 -9.46
C GLU A 123 14.20 1.62 -8.31
N ASP A 124 15.11 2.46 -7.84
CA ASP A 124 14.90 3.36 -6.72
C ASP A 124 14.26 4.68 -7.17
N THR A 125 14.52 5.13 -8.39
CA THR A 125 14.03 6.40 -8.95
C THR A 125 12.64 6.25 -9.54
N ARG A 126 11.62 6.94 -9.02
CA ARG A 126 10.20 6.78 -9.39
C ARG A 126 9.57 8.08 -9.87
N PHE A 127 8.99 8.09 -11.07
CA PHE A 127 8.23 9.22 -11.60
C PHE A 127 6.73 8.97 -11.51
N PHE A 128 5.99 9.93 -10.95
CA PHE A 128 4.54 9.92 -10.85
C PHE A 128 3.97 11.13 -11.59
N GLY A 129 2.93 10.90 -12.39
CA GLY A 129 2.13 11.94 -13.01
C GLY A 129 0.74 11.95 -12.38
N VAL A 130 0.37 13.10 -11.82
CA VAL A 130 -0.88 13.29 -11.08
C VAL A 130 -1.70 14.41 -11.71
N GLU A 131 -2.95 14.11 -12.03
CA GLU A 131 -3.91 15.13 -12.46
C GLU A 131 -4.68 15.68 -11.26
N ILE A 132 -4.83 16.99 -11.19
CA ILE A 132 -5.68 17.66 -10.20
C ILE A 132 -6.89 18.31 -10.87
N ILE A 133 -8.08 18.00 -10.33
CA ILE A 133 -9.30 18.77 -10.58
C ILE A 133 -9.86 19.28 -9.25
N VAL A 134 -10.68 20.32 -9.31
CA VAL A 134 -11.46 20.77 -8.15
C VAL A 134 -12.92 20.43 -8.42
N VAL A 135 -13.58 19.83 -7.43
CA VAL A 135 -14.97 19.41 -7.54
C VAL A 135 -15.82 19.99 -6.42
N ARG A 136 -17.13 20.12 -6.63
CA ARG A 136 -18.10 20.55 -5.62
C ARG A 136 -19.40 19.78 -5.79
N ILE A 137 -20.12 19.55 -4.69
CA ILE A 137 -21.48 19.01 -4.71
C ILE A 137 -22.40 20.03 -4.05
N GLY A 138 -23.32 20.62 -4.82
CA GLY A 138 -24.20 21.68 -4.34
C GLY A 138 -23.40 22.87 -3.79
N ASP A 139 -23.71 23.30 -2.57
CA ASP A 139 -23.05 24.44 -1.90
C ASP A 139 -21.89 24.02 -0.98
N SER A 140 -21.33 22.82 -1.16
CA SER A 140 -20.18 22.36 -0.37
C SER A 140 -18.95 23.24 -0.59
N ALA A 141 -17.98 23.15 0.33
CA ALA A 141 -16.63 23.63 0.03
C ALA A 141 -16.07 22.92 -1.22
N PRO A 142 -15.29 23.61 -2.07
CA PRO A 142 -14.53 22.96 -3.13
C PRO A 142 -13.59 21.90 -2.56
N ALA A 143 -13.55 20.74 -3.20
CA ALA A 143 -12.66 19.65 -2.83
C ALA A 143 -11.64 19.41 -3.96
N PRO A 144 -10.33 19.36 -3.67
CA PRO A 144 -9.38 18.81 -4.61
C PRO A 144 -9.66 17.32 -4.84
N ASN A 145 -9.52 16.89 -6.07
CA ASN A 145 -9.53 15.49 -6.43
C ASN A 145 -8.30 15.21 -7.29
N PHE A 146 -7.39 14.42 -6.72
CA PHE A 146 -6.16 14.02 -7.39
C PHE A 146 -6.35 12.64 -8.02
N LYS A 147 -5.79 12.46 -9.22
CA LYS A 147 -5.87 11.21 -9.97
C LYS A 147 -4.48 10.85 -10.47
N LEU A 148 -4.06 9.64 -10.15
CA LEU A 148 -2.81 9.11 -10.68
C LEU A 148 -2.98 8.67 -12.14
N VAL A 149 -2.15 9.21 -13.04
CA VAL A 149 -2.23 8.92 -14.49
C VAL A 149 -0.95 8.34 -15.08
N ALA A 150 0.20 8.62 -14.46
CA ALA A 150 1.45 7.94 -14.71
C ALA A 150 2.05 7.52 -13.38
N GLN A 151 2.61 6.33 -13.32
CA GLN A 151 3.30 5.80 -12.15
C GLN A 151 4.36 4.82 -12.63
N PRO A 152 5.36 4.47 -11.81
CA PRO A 152 6.28 3.41 -12.16
C PRO A 152 5.50 2.14 -12.51
N ASN A 153 5.60 1.71 -13.77
CA ASN A 153 5.18 0.37 -14.12
C ASN A 153 6.18 -0.59 -13.48
N ASP A 154 5.73 -1.41 -12.54
CA ASP A 154 6.44 -2.61 -12.06
C ASP A 154 6.71 -3.62 -13.20
N TRP A 155 6.31 -3.30 -14.43
CA TRP A 155 6.62 -4.04 -15.65
C TRP A 155 7.83 -3.49 -16.41
N GLY A 156 8.03 -2.16 -16.43
CA GLY A 156 9.00 -1.48 -17.29
C GLY A 156 10.42 -1.39 -16.71
N LYS A 157 10.55 -1.15 -15.40
CA LYS A 157 11.85 -1.12 -14.70
C LYS A 157 12.49 -2.50 -14.57
N HIS A 158 11.69 -3.55 -14.68
CA HIS A 158 12.13 -4.91 -14.48
C HIS A 158 12.85 -5.49 -15.72
N VAL A 159 12.80 -4.85 -16.89
CA VAL A 159 13.42 -5.42 -18.12
C VAL A 159 14.93 -5.14 -18.21
N ARG A 160 15.48 -4.24 -17.38
CA ARG A 160 16.91 -3.85 -17.46
C ARG A 160 17.81 -4.48 -16.40
N ALA A 161 17.24 -5.06 -15.34
CA ALA A 161 17.99 -5.90 -14.40
C ALA A 161 18.02 -7.34 -14.92
N GLY A 162 19.20 -7.81 -15.32
CA GLY A 162 19.40 -9.11 -15.96
C GLY A 162 18.75 -10.29 -15.22
N THR A 163 18.01 -11.10 -15.99
CA THR A 163 17.69 -12.53 -15.79
C THR A 163 17.02 -12.97 -14.48
N SER A 164 16.67 -12.07 -13.56
CA SER A 164 16.10 -12.39 -12.24
C SER A 164 14.81 -11.63 -11.88
N SER A 165 14.50 -10.55 -12.60
CA SER A 165 13.43 -9.57 -12.33
C SER A 165 12.05 -9.93 -12.91
N SER A 166 11.98 -10.67 -14.03
CA SER A 166 10.70 -11.13 -14.62
C SER A 166 9.93 -12.04 -13.66
N ALA A 167 10.66 -12.92 -12.96
CA ALA A 167 10.11 -13.82 -11.96
C ALA A 167 9.61 -13.07 -10.71
N VAL A 168 10.20 -11.93 -10.35
CA VAL A 168 9.77 -11.12 -9.18
C VAL A 168 8.49 -10.37 -9.48
N SER A 169 8.37 -9.73 -10.66
CA SER A 169 7.14 -9.05 -11.10
C SER A 169 5.99 -10.05 -11.28
N GLU A 170 6.25 -11.22 -11.87
CA GLU A 170 5.27 -12.32 -11.97
C GLU A 170 4.83 -12.81 -10.59
N ARG A 171 5.77 -12.96 -9.63
CA ARG A 171 5.47 -13.33 -8.24
C ARG A 171 4.59 -12.30 -7.53
N VAL A 172 4.86 -11.01 -7.71
CA VAL A 172 4.04 -9.93 -7.12
C VAL A 172 2.63 -9.92 -7.70
N GLN A 173 2.50 -10.06 -9.02
CA GLN A 173 1.20 -10.09 -9.70
C GLN A 173 0.37 -11.30 -9.30
N ILE A 174 0.99 -12.49 -9.24
CA ILE A 174 0.26 -13.71 -8.89
C ILE A 174 -0.21 -13.70 -7.43
N ARG A 175 0.60 -13.13 -6.52
CA ARG A 175 0.19 -12.90 -5.12
C ARG A 175 -0.99 -11.94 -5.03
N ARG A 176 -0.93 -10.82 -5.74
CA ARG A 176 -2.03 -9.84 -5.76
C ARG A 176 -3.34 -10.47 -6.25
N ALA A 177 -3.29 -11.21 -7.35
CA ALA A 177 -4.45 -11.90 -7.91
C ALA A 177 -4.99 -13.00 -6.96
N PHE A 178 -4.11 -13.77 -6.32
CA PHE A 178 -4.50 -14.77 -5.32
C PHE A 178 -5.19 -14.12 -4.11
N TRP A 179 -4.62 -13.04 -3.57
CA TRP A 179 -5.21 -12.33 -2.44
C TRP A 179 -6.53 -11.66 -2.80
N GLU A 180 -6.72 -11.24 -4.05
CA GLU A 180 -8.01 -10.73 -4.53
C GLU A 180 -9.11 -11.78 -4.44
N VAL A 181 -8.84 -12.99 -4.95
CA VAL A 181 -9.78 -14.11 -4.86
C VAL A 181 -10.10 -14.46 -3.41
N THR A 182 -9.08 -14.55 -2.56
CA THR A 182 -9.24 -14.90 -1.15
C THR A 182 -10.01 -13.83 -0.37
N LEU A 183 -9.65 -12.55 -0.52
CA LEU A 183 -10.31 -11.45 0.20
C LEU A 183 -11.76 -11.27 -0.24
N ASN A 184 -12.08 -11.44 -1.52
CA ASN A 184 -13.46 -11.37 -2.00
C ASN A 184 -14.33 -12.45 -1.33
N ARG A 185 -13.83 -13.70 -1.25
CA ARG A 185 -14.54 -14.79 -0.55
C ARG A 185 -14.67 -14.53 0.95
N ILE A 186 -13.64 -14.00 1.61
CA ILE A 186 -13.72 -13.61 3.02
C ILE A 186 -14.80 -12.56 3.22
N ARG A 187 -14.87 -11.52 2.38
CA ARG A 187 -15.88 -10.46 2.49
C ARG A 187 -17.30 -10.97 2.27
N GLU A 188 -17.48 -11.94 1.38
CA GLU A 188 -18.77 -12.57 1.13
C GLU A 188 -19.26 -13.39 2.32
N ARG A 189 -18.39 -14.19 2.95
CA ARG A 189 -18.77 -15.10 4.05
C ARG A 189 -18.67 -14.47 5.45
N HIS A 190 -17.69 -13.59 5.65
CA HIS A 190 -17.33 -12.96 6.91
C HIS A 190 -17.00 -11.46 6.73
N PRO A 191 -17.99 -10.61 6.41
CA PRO A 191 -17.77 -9.20 6.05
C PRO A 191 -17.06 -8.37 7.15
N HIS A 192 -17.12 -8.82 8.41
CA HIS A 192 -16.51 -8.12 9.55
C HIS A 192 -15.05 -8.51 9.82
N TRP A 193 -14.49 -9.50 9.11
CA TRP A 193 -13.11 -9.95 9.37
C TRP A 193 -12.05 -9.01 8.82
N THR A 194 -12.35 -8.30 7.73
CA THR A 194 -11.36 -7.45 7.07
C THR A 194 -11.99 -6.37 6.20
N ALA A 195 -11.38 -5.19 6.24
CA ALA A 195 -11.55 -4.13 5.24
C ALA A 195 -10.29 -3.96 4.36
N ALA A 196 -9.29 -4.83 4.52
CA ALA A 196 -7.99 -4.74 3.84
C ALA A 196 -8.15 -4.83 2.33
N ARG A 197 -7.29 -4.12 1.57
CA ARG A 197 -7.20 -4.20 0.11
C ARG A 197 -6.13 -5.21 -0.31
N THR A 198 -6.15 -5.62 -1.57
CA THR A 198 -5.20 -6.61 -2.12
C THR A 198 -3.78 -6.06 -2.13
N THR A 199 -2.80 -6.90 -1.80
CA THR A 199 -1.37 -6.55 -1.71
C THR A 199 -0.54 -7.41 -2.65
N GLY A 200 0.66 -6.96 -3.03
CA GLY A 200 1.64 -7.77 -3.78
C GLY A 200 2.54 -8.65 -2.91
N GLN A 201 2.27 -8.70 -1.60
CA GLN A 201 3.14 -9.31 -0.61
C GLN A 201 2.91 -10.82 -0.48
N ASP A 202 3.88 -11.51 0.12
CA ASP A 202 3.75 -12.93 0.46
C ASP A 202 2.68 -13.20 1.52
N PHE A 203 2.17 -12.15 2.18
CA PHE A 203 1.17 -12.28 3.23
C PHE A 203 0.01 -11.31 3.03
N CYS A 204 -1.12 -11.67 3.65
CA CYS A 204 -2.30 -10.84 3.76
C CYS A 204 -2.92 -11.05 5.15
N ASP A 205 -2.97 -9.97 5.93
CA ASP A 205 -3.39 -10.02 7.33
C ASP A 205 -4.85 -9.59 7.49
N VAL A 206 -5.51 -10.21 8.45
CA VAL A 206 -6.86 -9.83 8.90
C VAL A 206 -6.93 -9.77 10.43
N SER A 207 -7.85 -8.98 10.94
CA SER A 207 -7.87 -8.64 12.37
C SER A 207 -8.30 -9.82 13.25
N THR A 208 -7.62 -10.02 14.37
CA THR A 208 -8.10 -10.87 15.47
C THR A 208 -9.13 -10.16 16.35
N GLY A 209 -9.16 -8.81 16.31
CA GLY A 209 -9.86 -7.96 17.28
C GLY A 209 -8.97 -7.47 18.43
N VAL A 210 -7.77 -8.02 18.59
CA VAL A 210 -6.79 -7.63 19.61
C VAL A 210 -5.64 -6.86 18.96
N SER A 211 -5.34 -5.66 19.47
CA SER A 211 -4.23 -4.85 18.97
C SER A 211 -2.91 -5.60 19.09
N GLY A 212 -2.05 -5.52 18.08
CA GLY A 212 -0.76 -6.22 18.06
C GLY A 212 -0.85 -7.72 17.73
N VAL A 213 -2.05 -8.30 17.52
CA VAL A 213 -2.20 -9.70 17.09
C VAL A 213 -3.05 -9.82 15.83
N ARG A 214 -2.54 -10.55 14.83
CA ARG A 214 -3.16 -10.69 13.50
C ARG A 214 -3.36 -12.14 13.13
N PHE A 215 -4.42 -12.42 12.37
CA PHE A 215 -4.48 -13.64 11.57
C PHE A 215 -3.73 -13.36 10.27
N SER A 216 -2.60 -14.01 10.07
CA SER A 216 -1.76 -13.82 8.88
C SER A 216 -1.90 -15.02 7.94
N MET A 217 -2.46 -14.77 6.75
CA MET A 217 -2.43 -15.72 5.63
C MET A 217 -1.12 -15.48 4.89
N SER A 218 -0.28 -16.50 4.69
CA SER A 218 1.07 -16.30 4.12
C SER A 218 1.51 -17.42 3.19
N TRP A 219 2.29 -17.09 2.18
CA TRP A 219 3.11 -18.01 1.40
C TRP A 219 4.52 -18.04 1.97
N ILE A 220 4.95 -19.22 2.44
CA ILE A 220 6.32 -19.46 2.89
C ILE A 220 6.94 -20.59 2.07
N ARG A 221 8.23 -20.89 2.30
CA ARG A 221 8.94 -21.98 1.60
C ARG A 221 8.23 -23.34 1.72
N ALA A 222 7.52 -23.58 2.81
CA ALA A 222 6.76 -24.81 3.07
C ALA A 222 5.34 -24.80 2.48
N GLY A 223 4.96 -23.79 1.71
CA GLY A 223 3.62 -23.66 1.11
C GLY A 223 2.77 -22.58 1.78
N LEU A 224 1.46 -22.65 1.51
CA LEU A 224 0.47 -21.74 2.08
C LEU A 224 0.22 -22.08 3.56
N VAL A 225 0.22 -21.06 4.41
CA VAL A 225 0.03 -21.19 5.86
C VAL A 225 -1.00 -20.19 6.38
N GLN A 226 -1.66 -20.57 7.47
CA GLN A 226 -2.48 -19.69 8.30
C GLN A 226 -1.83 -19.54 9.67
N GLN A 227 -1.69 -18.30 10.14
CA GLN A 227 -0.95 -18.00 11.37
C GLN A 227 -1.76 -17.12 12.31
N ILE A 228 -1.55 -17.30 13.62
CA ILE A 228 -1.77 -16.26 14.61
C ILE A 228 -0.41 -15.61 14.85
N TRP A 229 -0.27 -14.34 14.47
CA TRP A 229 0.97 -13.58 14.56
C TRP A 229 0.89 -12.56 15.68
N PHE A 230 1.74 -12.71 16.70
CA PHE A 230 1.89 -11.76 17.81
C PHE A 230 3.05 -10.81 17.47
N GLY A 231 2.71 -9.58 17.11
CA GLY A 231 3.65 -8.60 16.55
C GLY A 231 3.44 -7.20 17.09
N ASP A 232 3.22 -7.07 18.40
CA ASP A 232 3.32 -5.82 19.13
C ASP A 232 4.73 -5.24 19.06
N GLN A 233 4.86 -3.93 19.24
CA GLN A 233 6.17 -3.24 19.25
C GLN A 233 7.01 -3.64 20.45
N ASP A 234 6.35 -3.99 21.57
CA ASP A 234 6.99 -4.52 22.76
C ASP A 234 7.06 -6.06 22.70
N PRO A 235 8.26 -6.66 22.59
CA PRO A 235 8.43 -8.12 22.55
C PRO A 235 7.89 -8.83 23.79
N THR A 236 7.93 -8.18 24.95
CA THR A 236 7.47 -8.78 26.22
C THR A 236 5.96 -9.00 26.21
N VAL A 237 5.21 -8.12 25.52
CA VAL A 237 3.76 -8.27 25.30
C VAL A 237 3.48 -9.47 24.39
N ASN A 238 4.28 -9.67 23.34
CA ASN A 238 4.13 -10.82 22.44
C ASN A 238 4.40 -12.14 23.16
N GLU A 239 5.50 -12.21 23.92
CA GLU A 239 5.86 -13.38 24.73
C GLU A 239 4.78 -13.68 25.77
N HIS A 240 4.27 -12.67 26.47
CA HIS A 240 3.21 -12.84 27.47
C HIS A 240 1.92 -13.38 26.86
N ARG A 241 1.43 -12.77 25.78
CA ARG A 241 0.20 -13.19 25.09
C ARG A 241 0.34 -14.61 24.52
N PHE A 242 1.50 -14.91 23.92
CA PHE A 242 1.77 -16.24 23.40
C PHE A 242 1.84 -17.29 24.51
N ALA A 243 2.53 -17.01 25.62
CA ALA A 243 2.60 -17.90 26.77
C ALA A 243 1.21 -18.13 27.40
N ALA A 244 0.34 -17.11 27.44
CA ALA A 244 -1.02 -17.25 27.93
C ALA A 244 -1.86 -18.21 27.06
N VAL A 245 -1.76 -18.11 25.73
CA VAL A 245 -2.42 -19.05 24.80
C VAL A 245 -1.80 -20.44 24.91
N MET A 246 -0.48 -20.54 25.01
CA MET A 246 0.26 -21.80 25.18
C MET A 246 -0.07 -22.51 26.51
N ALA A 247 -0.34 -21.79 27.59
CA ALA A 247 -0.76 -22.37 28.86
C ALA A 247 -2.09 -23.13 28.75
N ARG A 248 -2.92 -22.79 27.75
CA ARG A 248 -4.19 -23.46 27.41
C ARG A 248 -4.08 -24.34 26.16
N ARG A 249 -2.86 -24.73 25.76
CA ARG A 249 -2.57 -25.47 24.53
C ARG A 249 -3.48 -26.69 24.30
N ALA A 250 -3.66 -27.55 25.31
CA ALA A 250 -4.43 -28.79 25.14
C ALA A 250 -5.90 -28.53 24.74
N GLU A 251 -6.51 -27.48 25.30
CA GLU A 251 -7.88 -27.10 25.00
C GLU A 251 -7.99 -26.37 23.67
N PHE A 252 -7.01 -25.49 23.38
CA PHE A 252 -6.90 -24.84 22.09
C PHE A 252 -6.78 -25.86 20.94
N GLU A 253 -5.87 -26.83 21.07
CA GLU A 253 -5.65 -27.88 20.06
C GLU A 253 -6.86 -28.80 19.92
N ALA A 254 -7.57 -29.11 21.02
CA ALA A 254 -8.80 -29.90 20.97
C ALA A 254 -9.91 -29.25 20.15
N VAL A 255 -10.06 -27.91 20.24
CA VAL A 255 -11.06 -27.16 19.46
C VAL A 255 -10.59 -26.90 18.03
N LEU A 256 -9.29 -26.66 17.83
CA LEU A 256 -8.69 -26.49 16.52
C LEU A 256 -8.80 -27.77 15.66
N GLY A 257 -8.77 -28.94 16.32
CA GLY A 257 -8.87 -30.26 15.72
C GLY A 257 -7.55 -30.81 15.17
N GLU A 258 -6.45 -30.08 15.35
CA GLU A 258 -5.10 -30.48 14.96
C GLU A 258 -4.06 -29.73 15.81
N ALA A 259 -2.83 -30.23 15.84
CA ALA A 259 -1.73 -29.61 16.56
C ALA A 259 -0.96 -28.63 15.64
N PRO A 260 -0.99 -27.32 15.91
CA PRO A 260 -0.23 -26.34 15.15
C PRO A 260 1.24 -26.33 15.58
N ALA A 261 2.09 -25.70 14.75
CA ALA A 261 3.44 -25.36 15.16
C ALA A 261 3.40 -24.12 16.07
N TRP A 262 3.98 -24.25 17.26
CA TRP A 262 4.15 -23.17 18.22
C TRP A 262 5.59 -22.64 18.10
N ASP A 263 5.74 -21.42 17.60
CA ASP A 263 7.05 -20.86 17.24
C ASP A 263 7.30 -19.55 17.99
N ASN A 264 8.22 -19.60 18.96
CA ASN A 264 8.68 -18.43 19.71
C ASN A 264 9.57 -17.50 18.88
N MET A 265 9.98 -17.92 17.68
CA MET A 265 10.87 -17.19 16.78
C MET A 265 12.11 -16.63 17.49
N ASP A 266 12.89 -17.52 18.13
CA ASP A 266 14.04 -17.16 18.95
C ASP A 266 14.94 -16.09 18.29
N GLY A 267 15.19 -14.99 19.02
CA GLY A 267 15.97 -13.84 18.54
C GLY A 267 15.16 -12.79 17.77
N MET A 268 13.87 -13.02 17.54
CA MET A 268 12.94 -12.05 16.93
C MET A 268 12.01 -11.45 18.00
N LYS A 269 11.40 -10.31 17.70
CA LYS A 269 10.44 -9.64 18.59
C LYS A 269 9.04 -10.27 18.60
N ALA A 270 8.73 -11.08 17.60
CA ALA A 270 7.40 -11.63 17.35
C ALA A 270 7.35 -13.11 17.71
N THR A 271 6.16 -13.63 17.95
CA THR A 271 5.90 -15.08 18.11
C THR A 271 4.70 -15.47 17.26
N LYS A 272 4.53 -16.76 16.97
CA LYS A 272 3.42 -17.22 16.12
C LYS A 272 2.96 -18.64 16.38
N ILE A 273 1.69 -18.88 16.08
CA ILE A 273 1.08 -20.22 16.00
C ILE A 273 0.72 -20.47 14.54
N VAL A 274 1.17 -21.58 13.95
CA VAL A 274 1.11 -21.81 12.49
C VAL A 274 0.45 -23.13 12.15
N LEU A 275 -0.49 -23.10 11.21
CA LEU A 275 -0.94 -24.27 10.47
C LEU A 275 -0.49 -24.19 9.01
N THR A 276 0.00 -25.33 8.51
CA THR A 276 0.51 -25.46 7.15
C THR A 276 -0.48 -26.26 6.31
N SER A 277 -0.89 -25.67 5.19
CA SER A 277 -1.78 -26.33 4.25
C SER A 277 -1.04 -27.38 3.42
N PRO A 278 -1.75 -28.29 2.74
CA PRO A 278 -1.15 -29.16 1.74
C PRO A 278 -0.80 -28.44 0.41
N PHE A 279 -1.15 -27.16 0.25
CA PHE A 279 -0.95 -26.40 -0.99
C PHE A 279 0.45 -25.80 -1.07
N MET A 280 1.24 -26.27 -2.03
CA MET A 280 2.67 -25.95 -2.13
C MET A 280 3.02 -24.86 -3.14
N SER A 281 2.10 -24.52 -4.05
CA SER A 281 2.36 -23.61 -5.18
C SER A 281 1.21 -22.65 -5.41
N ILE A 282 1.51 -21.34 -5.39
CA ILE A 282 0.57 -20.28 -5.77
C ILE A 282 0.28 -20.28 -7.28
N ASN A 283 1.10 -20.97 -8.09
CA ASN A 283 0.94 -21.05 -9.54
C ASN A 283 -0.20 -21.98 -9.98
N ASP A 284 -0.73 -22.80 -9.07
CA ASP A 284 -1.79 -23.78 -9.35
C ASP A 284 -3.15 -23.07 -9.28
N ARG A 285 -3.43 -22.21 -10.28
CA ARG A 285 -4.56 -21.28 -10.30
C ARG A 285 -5.94 -21.95 -10.23
N ASP A 286 -6.02 -23.18 -10.72
CA ASP A 286 -7.20 -24.04 -10.64
C ASP A 286 -7.55 -24.44 -9.19
N GLN A 287 -6.55 -24.46 -8.29
CA GLN A 287 -6.74 -24.78 -6.88
C GLN A 287 -7.02 -23.57 -6.00
N TRP A 288 -6.93 -22.34 -6.52
CA TRP A 288 -7.17 -21.12 -5.75
C TRP A 288 -8.50 -21.10 -4.99
N PRO A 289 -9.63 -21.58 -5.54
CA PRO A 289 -10.87 -21.71 -4.79
C PRO A 289 -10.73 -22.57 -3.53
N ALA A 290 -10.04 -23.71 -3.63
CA ALA A 290 -9.83 -24.63 -2.52
C ALA A 290 -8.82 -24.09 -1.49
N MET A 291 -7.76 -23.41 -1.95
CA MET A 291 -6.81 -22.71 -1.09
C MET A 291 -7.49 -21.62 -0.26
N ALA A 292 -8.30 -20.78 -0.89
CA ALA A 292 -9.06 -19.73 -0.22
C ALA A 292 -10.04 -20.32 0.80
N GLU A 293 -10.73 -21.41 0.45
CA GLU A 293 -11.64 -22.12 1.36
C GLU A 293 -10.90 -22.65 2.59
N TRP A 294 -9.74 -23.29 2.39
CA TRP A 294 -8.92 -23.79 3.50
C TRP A 294 -8.47 -22.68 4.45
N LEU A 295 -8.07 -21.50 3.92
CA LEU A 295 -7.70 -20.35 4.75
C LEU A 295 -8.87 -19.88 5.60
N ILE A 296 -10.05 -19.75 5.00
CA ILE A 296 -11.27 -19.31 5.68
C ILE A 296 -11.66 -20.30 6.78
N GLU A 297 -11.78 -21.60 6.46
CA GLU A 297 -12.15 -22.64 7.43
C GLU A 297 -11.13 -22.76 8.57
N THR A 298 -9.83 -22.65 8.25
CA THR A 298 -8.77 -22.68 9.27
C THR A 298 -8.85 -21.46 10.18
N GLN A 299 -9.15 -20.30 9.63
CA GLN A 299 -9.36 -19.10 10.43
C GLN A 299 -10.60 -19.21 11.33
N GLU A 300 -11.71 -19.79 10.84
CA GLU A 300 -12.89 -20.06 11.67
C GLU A 300 -12.52 -20.96 12.86
N ARG A 301 -11.73 -22.01 12.62
CA ARG A 301 -11.26 -22.92 13.67
C ARG A 301 -10.35 -22.20 14.67
N PHE A 302 -9.41 -21.37 14.21
CA PHE A 302 -8.58 -20.58 15.11
C PHE A 302 -9.38 -19.61 15.97
N ARG A 303 -10.37 -18.91 15.40
CA ARG A 303 -11.25 -18.02 16.17
C ARG A 303 -11.99 -18.79 17.25
N ARG A 304 -12.61 -19.94 16.91
CA ARG A 304 -13.28 -20.81 17.90
C ARG A 304 -12.33 -21.31 18.98
N ALA A 305 -11.10 -21.68 18.61
CA ALA A 305 -10.10 -22.16 19.56
C ALA A 305 -9.64 -21.06 20.53
N LEU A 306 -9.46 -19.83 20.04
CA LEU A 306 -9.18 -18.66 20.89
C LEU A 306 -10.35 -18.36 21.82
N ASP A 307 -11.59 -18.35 21.31
CA ASP A 307 -12.78 -18.08 22.12
C ASP A 307 -12.94 -19.11 23.25
N ALA A 308 -12.68 -20.40 22.97
CA ALA A 308 -12.79 -21.47 23.96
C ALA A 308 -11.84 -21.30 25.16
N ILE A 309 -10.65 -20.74 24.93
CA ILE A 309 -9.66 -20.51 25.99
C ILE A 309 -9.81 -19.15 26.68
N GLY A 310 -10.82 -18.36 26.31
CA GLY A 310 -11.10 -17.03 26.88
C GLY A 310 -10.48 -15.85 26.12
N GLY A 311 -10.02 -16.08 24.88
CA GLY A 311 -9.40 -15.07 24.03
C GLY A 311 -7.91 -14.87 24.28
N ILE A 312 -7.36 -13.83 23.66
CA ILE A 312 -5.97 -13.39 23.87
C ILE A 312 -6.00 -12.26 24.90
N PRO A 313 -5.11 -12.25 25.91
CA PRO A 313 -5.03 -11.14 26.86
C PRO A 313 -4.79 -9.81 26.15
N ALA A 314 -5.42 -8.76 26.67
CA ALA A 314 -5.22 -7.39 26.23
C ALA A 314 -3.76 -6.93 26.42
#